data_AF-A0A920M6S4-F1
#
_entry.id   AF-A0A920M6S4-F1
#
_cell.length_a   1.000
_cell.length_b   1.000
_cell.length_c   1.000
_cell.angle_alpha   90.00
_cell.angle_beta   90.00
_cell.angle_gamma   90.00
#
_symmetry.space_group_name_H-M   'P 1'
#
loop_
_entity.id
_entity.type
_entity.pdbx_description
1 polymer ?
#
loop_
_entity_poly.entity_id
_entity_poly.type
_entity_poly.pdbx_seq_one_letter_code
_entity_poly.pdbx_strand_id
1 'polypeptide(L)'
;MLQKFLRLGDLIHGVRIKYLNLFDANTLILQDRANLSKILDRYLKASSWSTTYGTLFRAVTMERYLVSFLLFFIILVAVFNIVSTLVMTVRDKQSQIAILMTLGLSSKHIRNIFLYFGSLIGLVGALFGLFIGLLITYNLESIFAFIESVMGVMILEWYFINYLPTDIRFNWVITIVVVSILLTILASLYPARMATKVPPHEALRHE
;
A
#
# COMPACT_ATOMS: atom_id res chain seq x y z
N MET A 1 9.15 37.48 -16.85
CA MET A 1 8.82 38.43 -15.76
C MET A 1 10.05 38.94 -15.00
N LEU A 2 11.05 38.10 -14.66
CA LEU A 2 12.30 38.58 -14.03
C LEU A 2 13.17 39.52 -14.90
N GLN A 3 13.09 39.39 -16.23
CA GLN A 3 13.92 40.16 -17.17
C GLN A 3 13.62 41.67 -17.16
N LYS A 4 12.38 42.05 -16.85
CA LYS A 4 11.94 43.46 -16.81
C LYS A 4 12.36 44.19 -15.52
N PHE A 5 12.69 43.43 -14.47
CA PHE A 5 13.02 43.99 -13.16
C PHE A 5 14.51 44.33 -13.00
N LEU A 6 15.40 43.74 -13.82
CA LEU A 6 16.85 43.84 -13.66
C LEU A 6 17.56 44.83 -14.62
N ARG A 7 16.84 45.59 -15.45
CA ARG A 7 17.42 46.62 -16.36
C ARG A 7 18.68 46.16 -17.14
N LEU A 8 18.68 44.91 -17.61
CA LEU A 8 19.72 44.37 -18.48
C LEU A 8 19.15 44.30 -19.90
N GLY A 9 19.89 44.80 -20.89
CA GLY A 9 19.49 44.76 -22.31
C GLY A 9 19.38 43.34 -22.89
N ASP A 10 19.67 43.17 -24.19
CA ASP A 10 19.60 41.91 -24.96
C ASP A 10 20.54 40.75 -24.51
N LEU A 11 20.96 40.75 -23.25
CA LEU A 11 21.84 39.71 -22.67
C LEU A 11 21.01 38.51 -22.20
N ILE A 12 21.12 37.40 -22.94
CA ILE A 12 20.53 36.10 -22.61
C ILE A 12 21.31 35.49 -21.43
N HIS A 13 20.68 35.39 -20.26
CA HIS A 13 21.31 34.87 -19.03
C HIS A 13 21.30 33.35 -18.91
N GLY A 14 20.53 32.65 -19.74
CA GLY A 14 20.47 31.19 -19.71
C GLY A 14 19.50 30.60 -20.72
N VAL A 15 19.74 29.34 -21.06
CA VAL A 15 18.89 28.54 -21.95
C VAL A 15 18.18 27.50 -21.10
N ARG A 16 16.85 27.41 -21.22
CA ARG A 16 16.04 26.38 -20.57
C ARG A 16 15.70 25.30 -21.59
N ILE A 17 16.17 24.09 -21.34
CA ILE A 17 15.87 22.90 -22.16
C ILE A 17 14.75 22.13 -21.47
N LYS A 18 13.69 21.80 -22.22
CA LYS A 18 12.59 20.96 -21.75
C LYS A 18 12.75 19.56 -22.35
N TYR A 19 12.95 18.57 -21.49
CA TYR A 19 13.01 17.17 -21.88
C TYR A 19 11.60 16.56 -21.90
N LEU A 20 11.37 15.56 -22.77
CA LEU A 20 10.13 14.77 -22.81
C LEU A 20 9.93 13.99 -21.51
N ASN A 21 10.99 13.36 -21.01
CA ASN A 21 11.00 12.71 -19.72
C ASN A 21 11.81 13.55 -18.73
N LEU A 22 11.15 14.01 -17.66
CA LEU A 22 11.78 14.85 -16.64
C LEU A 22 12.88 14.08 -15.91
N PHE A 23 12.71 12.77 -15.69
CA PHE A 23 13.67 11.96 -14.91
C PHE A 23 15.00 11.76 -15.64
N ASP A 24 14.98 11.74 -16.97
CA ASP A 24 16.18 11.64 -17.80
C ASP A 24 16.95 12.98 -17.86
N ALA A 25 16.35 14.08 -17.42
CA ALA A 25 17.00 15.39 -17.41
C ALA A 25 18.30 15.40 -16.57
N ASN A 26 18.46 14.52 -15.59
CA ASN A 26 19.69 14.48 -14.79
C ASN A 26 20.88 13.90 -15.57
N THR A 27 20.63 12.98 -16.51
CA THR A 27 21.66 12.34 -17.34
C THR A 27 21.87 13.12 -18.64
N LEU A 28 20.79 13.54 -19.29
CA LEU A 28 20.81 14.25 -20.57
C LEU A 28 21.42 15.65 -20.46
N ILE A 29 21.25 16.34 -19.33
CA ILE A 29 21.80 17.69 -19.15
C ILE A 29 23.34 17.71 -19.15
N LEU A 30 23.99 16.61 -18.77
CA LEU A 30 25.45 16.48 -18.83
C LEU A 30 25.93 16.36 -20.29
N GLN A 31 25.18 15.64 -21.12
CA GLN A 31 25.47 15.48 -22.55
C GLN A 31 25.23 16.79 -23.30
N ASP A 32 24.09 17.44 -23.07
CA ASP A 32 23.75 18.71 -23.71
C ASP A 32 24.71 19.84 -23.29
N ARG A 33 25.09 19.86 -22.02
CA ARG A 33 26.13 20.78 -21.53
C ARG A 33 27.43 20.59 -22.29
N ALA A 34 27.90 19.36 -22.47
CA ALA A 34 29.15 19.07 -23.16
C ALA A 34 29.10 19.43 -24.65
N ASN A 35 27.96 19.22 -25.30
CA ASN A 35 27.76 19.59 -26.70
C ASN A 35 27.71 21.11 -26.88
N LEU A 36 26.96 21.82 -26.03
CA LEU A 36 26.82 23.27 -26.08
C LEU A 36 28.11 24.00 -25.67
N SER A 37 28.88 23.47 -24.70
CA SER A 37 30.16 24.06 -24.32
C SER A 37 31.19 24.01 -25.44
N LYS A 38 31.15 22.96 -26.29
CA LYS A 38 32.02 22.85 -27.47
C LYS A 38 31.64 23.84 -28.57
N ILE A 39 30.34 24.05 -28.80
CA ILE A 39 29.85 24.97 -29.84
C ILE A 39 30.09 26.43 -29.45
N LEU A 40 29.88 26.76 -28.18
CA LEU A 40 29.93 28.14 -27.67
C LEU A 40 31.30 28.55 -27.12
N ASP A 41 32.27 27.63 -27.10
CA ASP A 41 33.62 27.80 -26.53
C ASP A 41 33.62 28.48 -25.15
N ARG A 42 32.64 28.11 -24.32
CA ARG A 42 32.40 28.71 -22.99
C ARG A 42 32.05 27.64 -21.98
N TYR A 43 32.52 27.84 -20.75
CA TYR A 43 32.11 27.02 -19.62
C TYR A 43 30.68 27.35 -19.22
N LEU A 44 29.77 26.40 -19.46
CA LEU A 44 28.38 26.50 -19.04
C LEU A 44 28.17 25.75 -17.73
N LYS A 45 27.42 26.36 -16.80
CA LYS A 45 26.90 25.68 -15.61
C LYS A 45 25.52 25.13 -15.93
N ALA A 46 25.35 23.83 -15.75
CA ALA A 46 24.04 23.17 -15.87
C ALA A 46 23.43 22.98 -14.48
N SER A 47 22.12 23.22 -14.36
CA SER A 47 21.34 22.87 -13.18
C SER A 47 20.06 22.17 -13.62
N SER A 48 19.83 20.96 -13.11
CA SER A 48 18.60 20.20 -13.35
C SER A 48 17.60 20.43 -12.22
N TRP A 49 16.33 20.12 -12.48
CA TRP A 49 15.28 20.15 -11.46
C TRP A 49 15.61 19.27 -10.25
N SER A 50 16.35 18.16 -10.43
CA SER A 50 16.74 17.26 -9.34
C SER A 50 17.77 17.90 -8.41
N THR A 51 18.57 18.83 -8.90
CA THR A 51 19.53 19.58 -8.08
C THR A 51 18.82 20.65 -7.24
N THR A 52 17.79 21.28 -7.80
CA THR A 52 17.03 22.36 -7.14
C THR A 52 15.93 21.84 -6.21
N TYR A 53 15.24 20.76 -6.59
CA TYR A 53 14.06 20.24 -5.88
C TYR A 53 14.24 18.79 -5.40
N GLY A 54 15.45 18.23 -5.49
CA GLY A 54 15.73 16.85 -5.10
C GLY A 54 15.46 16.55 -3.62
N THR A 55 15.62 17.52 -2.73
CA THR A 55 15.28 17.37 -1.30
C THR A 55 13.79 17.15 -1.09
N LEU A 56 12.93 17.94 -1.75
CA LEU A 56 11.48 17.75 -1.73
C LEU A 56 11.07 16.40 -2.32
N PHE A 57 11.65 16.02 -3.46
CA PHE A 57 11.36 14.72 -4.08
C PHE A 57 11.79 13.55 -3.17
N ARG A 58 12.95 13.65 -2.51
CA ARG A 58 13.40 12.65 -1.53
C ARG A 58 12.48 12.60 -0.32
N ALA A 59 11.99 13.74 0.18
CA ALA A 59 11.04 13.79 1.28
C ALA A 59 9.73 13.06 0.92
N VAL A 60 9.14 13.36 -0.25
CA VAL A 60 7.92 12.69 -0.74
C VAL A 60 8.14 11.19 -0.95
N THR A 61 9.30 10.79 -1.45
CA THR A 61 9.62 9.37 -1.65
C THR A 61 9.78 8.65 -0.30
N MET A 62 10.43 9.29 0.67
CA MET A 62 10.59 8.75 2.03
C MET A 62 9.24 8.58 2.73
N GLU A 63 8.34 9.56 2.60
CA GLU A 63 6.97 9.49 3.12
C GLU A 63 6.22 8.30 2.53
N ARG A 64 6.32 8.07 1.22
CA ARG A 64 5.72 6.90 0.56
C ARG A 64 6.24 5.58 1.11
N TYR A 65 7.53 5.49 1.44
CA TYR A 65 8.08 4.30 2.08
C TYR A 65 7.51 4.09 3.48
N LEU A 66 7.43 5.15 4.30
CA LEU A 66 6.86 5.08 5.65
C LEU A 66 5.40 4.59 5.61
N VAL A 67 4.57 5.14 4.73
CA VAL A 67 3.18 4.69 4.55
C VAL A 67 3.12 3.24 4.08
N SER A 68 4.00 2.82 3.18
CA SER A 68 4.06 1.42 2.72
C SER A 68 4.44 0.46 3.85
N PHE A 69 5.39 0.84 4.71
CA PHE A 69 5.76 0.04 5.89
C PHE A 69 4.62 -0.05 6.90
N LEU A 70 3.90 1.04 7.15
CA LEU A 70 2.72 1.04 8.03
C LEU A 70 1.64 0.09 7.51
N LEU A 71 1.32 0.16 6.21
CA LEU A 71 0.36 -0.75 5.58
C LEU A 71 0.79 -2.21 5.70
N PHE A 72 2.08 -2.50 5.52
CA PHE A 72 2.62 -3.84 5.73
C PHE A 72 2.38 -4.35 7.15
N PHE A 73 2.63 -3.53 8.18
CA PHE A 73 2.36 -3.92 9.57
C PHE A 73 0.88 -4.16 9.85
N ILE A 74 -0.02 -3.35 9.30
CA ILE A 74 -1.47 -3.53 9.45
C ILE A 74 -1.88 -4.89 8.86
N ILE A 75 -1.41 -5.21 7.66
CA ILE A 75 -1.69 -6.50 7.01
C ILE A 75 -1.11 -7.65 7.84
N LEU A 76 0.11 -7.50 8.36
CA LEU A 76 0.77 -8.51 9.19
C LEU A 76 -0.06 -8.83 10.44
N VAL A 77 -0.50 -7.80 11.17
CA VAL A 77 -1.35 -7.97 12.37
C VAL A 77 -2.67 -8.63 12.01
N ALA A 78 -3.30 -8.26 10.91
CA ALA A 78 -4.53 -8.87 10.44
C ALA A 78 -4.36 -10.37 10.12
N VAL A 79 -3.26 -10.74 9.44
CA VAL A 79 -2.94 -12.14 9.16
C VAL A 79 -2.74 -12.93 10.44
N PHE A 80 -2.00 -12.39 11.41
CA PHE A 80 -1.85 -13.03 12.72
C PHE A 80 -3.20 -13.26 13.41
N ASN A 81 -4.10 -12.27 13.36
CA ASN A 81 -5.44 -12.40 13.94
C ASN A 81 -6.25 -13.54 13.30
N ILE A 82 -6.18 -13.69 11.97
CA ILE A 82 -6.83 -14.80 11.26
C ILE A 82 -6.23 -16.14 11.70
N VAL A 83 -4.90 -16.24 11.76
CA VAL A 83 -4.23 -17.48 12.23
C VAL A 83 -4.68 -17.84 13.63
N SER A 84 -4.66 -16.89 14.56
CA SER A 84 -5.09 -17.11 15.95
C SER A 84 -6.54 -17.58 16.02
N THR A 85 -7.44 -16.93 15.28
CA THR A 85 -8.86 -17.28 15.24
C THR A 85 -9.08 -18.69 14.68
N LEU A 86 -8.41 -19.04 13.59
CA LEU A 86 -8.50 -20.37 12.99
C LEU A 86 -7.94 -21.46 13.91
N VAL A 87 -6.78 -21.21 14.53
CA VAL A 87 -6.16 -22.16 15.47
C VAL A 87 -7.07 -22.39 16.68
N MET A 88 -7.64 -21.32 17.24
CA MET A 88 -8.58 -21.41 18.36
C MET A 88 -9.84 -22.20 17.94
N THR A 89 -10.41 -21.89 16.77
CA THR A 89 -11.58 -22.60 16.24
C THR A 89 -11.32 -24.10 16.06
N VAL A 90 -10.14 -24.48 15.57
CA VAL A 90 -9.75 -25.90 15.44
C VAL A 90 -9.73 -26.58 16.81
N ARG A 91 -9.15 -25.92 17.81
CA ARG A 91 -9.05 -26.45 19.17
C ARG A 91 -10.42 -26.61 19.82
N ASP A 92 -11.30 -25.63 19.67
CA ASP A 92 -12.66 -25.67 20.24
C ASP A 92 -13.53 -26.77 19.60
N LYS A 93 -13.21 -27.18 18.37
CA LYS A 93 -13.93 -28.22 17.62
C LYS A 93 -13.20 -29.57 17.61
N GLN A 94 -12.16 -29.73 18.43
CA GLN A 94 -11.29 -30.91 18.43
C GLN A 94 -12.04 -32.23 18.70
N SER A 95 -12.95 -32.26 19.68
CA SER A 95 -13.79 -33.43 19.99
C SER A 95 -14.69 -33.83 18.80
N GLN A 96 -15.33 -32.83 18.17
CA GLN A 96 -16.20 -33.06 17.01
C GLN A 96 -15.42 -33.59 15.80
N ILE A 97 -14.20 -33.08 15.57
CA ILE A 97 -13.30 -33.57 14.52
C ILE A 97 -12.89 -35.02 14.80
N ALA A 98 -12.59 -35.37 16.06
CA ALA A 98 -12.27 -36.74 16.45
C ALA A 98 -13.42 -37.72 16.17
N ILE A 99 -14.66 -37.34 16.50
CA ILE A 99 -15.87 -38.14 16.19
C ILE A 99 -16.03 -38.32 14.68
N LEU A 100 -15.83 -37.27 13.87
CA LEU A 100 -15.90 -37.39 12.42
C LEU A 100 -14.82 -38.34 11.86
N MET A 101 -13.61 -38.33 12.43
CA MET A 101 -12.56 -39.26 12.03
C MET A 101 -12.88 -40.70 12.39
N THR A 102 -13.52 -40.96 13.55
CA THR A 102 -13.94 -42.32 13.92
C THR A 102 -15.08 -42.83 13.04
N LEU A 103 -15.93 -41.93 12.52
CA LEU A 103 -16.95 -42.25 11.51
C LEU A 103 -16.38 -42.47 10.10
N GLY A 104 -15.05 -42.36 9.91
CA GLY A 104 -14.37 -42.65 8.64
C GLY A 104 -14.02 -41.42 7.79
N LEU A 105 -14.20 -40.20 8.31
CA LEU A 105 -13.79 -38.99 7.59
C LEU A 105 -12.26 -38.90 7.51
N SER A 106 -11.71 -38.84 6.29
CA SER A 106 -10.26 -38.74 6.12
C SER A 106 -9.72 -37.36 6.50
N SER A 107 -8.48 -37.32 7.00
CA SER A 107 -7.78 -36.08 7.39
C SER A 107 -7.69 -35.06 6.24
N LYS A 108 -7.72 -35.51 4.98
CA LYS A 108 -7.75 -34.63 3.81
C LYS A 108 -9.04 -33.79 3.75
N HIS A 109 -10.19 -34.39 4.08
CA HIS A 109 -11.47 -33.66 4.10
C HIS A 109 -11.48 -32.61 5.20
N ILE A 110 -10.99 -32.95 6.40
CA ILE A 110 -10.87 -32.00 7.53
C ILE A 110 -9.99 -30.82 7.15
N ARG A 111 -8.81 -31.08 6.57
CA ARG A 111 -7.92 -30.02 6.08
C ARG A 111 -8.63 -29.10 5.08
N ASN A 112 -9.35 -29.68 4.12
CA ASN A 112 -10.05 -28.90 3.11
C ASN A 112 -11.15 -28.02 3.72
N ILE A 113 -11.90 -28.50 4.71
CA ILE A 113 -12.91 -27.69 5.42
C ILE A 113 -12.27 -26.43 6.00
N PHE A 114 -11.14 -26.56 6.70
CA PHE A 114 -10.45 -25.40 7.29
C PHE A 114 -9.82 -24.47 6.24
N LEU A 115 -9.36 -25.00 5.10
CA LEU A 115 -8.92 -24.17 3.97
C LEU A 115 -10.07 -23.39 3.35
N TYR A 116 -11.24 -24.01 3.15
CA TYR A 116 -12.42 -23.31 2.65
C TYR A 116 -12.90 -22.26 3.64
N PHE A 117 -12.88 -22.56 4.94
CA PHE A 117 -13.26 -21.61 5.97
C PHE A 117 -12.33 -20.39 6.00
N GLY A 118 -11.01 -20.60 5.99
CA GLY A 118 -10.04 -19.51 5.92
C GLY A 118 -10.15 -18.70 4.61
N SER A 119 -10.33 -19.37 3.48
CA SER A 119 -10.54 -18.72 2.18
C SER A 119 -11.81 -17.87 2.15
N LEU A 120 -12.91 -18.37 2.72
CA LEU A 120 -14.19 -17.66 2.80
C LEU A 120 -14.05 -16.40 3.66
N ILE A 121 -13.41 -16.50 4.83
CA ILE A 121 -13.13 -15.34 5.68
C ILE A 121 -12.30 -14.31 4.93
N GLY A 122 -11.25 -14.75 4.22
CA GLY A 122 -10.40 -13.87 3.42
C GLY A 122 -11.15 -13.17 2.29
N LEU A 123 -11.99 -13.90 1.56
CA LEU A 123 -12.77 -13.36 0.45
C LEU A 123 -13.81 -12.35 0.93
N VAL A 124 -14.59 -12.71 1.95
CA VAL A 124 -15.60 -11.83 2.55
C VAL A 124 -14.93 -10.59 3.13
N GLY A 125 -13.85 -10.77 3.89
CA GLY A 125 -13.09 -9.66 4.45
C GLY A 125 -12.53 -8.73 3.37
N ALA A 126 -11.99 -9.27 2.27
CA ALA A 126 -11.48 -8.48 1.15
C ALA A 126 -12.59 -7.70 0.43
N LEU A 127 -13.77 -8.31 0.22
CA LEU A 127 -14.91 -7.65 -0.41
C LEU A 127 -15.47 -6.52 0.46
N PHE A 128 -15.69 -6.78 1.75
CA PHE A 128 -16.13 -5.75 2.69
C PHE A 128 -15.10 -4.64 2.85
N GLY A 129 -13.82 -4.99 2.96
CA GLY A 129 -12.73 -4.01 3.05
C GLY A 129 -12.62 -3.14 1.80
N LEU A 130 -12.77 -3.72 0.60
CA LEU A 130 -12.79 -2.97 -0.65
C LEU A 130 -14.00 -2.05 -0.73
N PHE A 131 -15.20 -2.54 -0.39
CA PHE A 131 -16.42 -1.75 -0.42
C PHE A 131 -16.34 -0.56 0.55
N ILE A 132 -15.97 -0.81 1.81
CA ILE A 132 -15.83 0.21 2.84
C ILE A 132 -14.71 1.19 2.48
N GLY A 133 -13.56 0.69 2.00
CA GLY A 133 -12.43 1.53 1.62
C GLY A 133 -12.75 2.47 0.46
N LEU A 134 -13.45 1.98 -0.57
CA LEU A 134 -13.91 2.82 -1.68
C LEU A 134 -14.96 3.83 -1.22
N LEU A 135 -15.89 3.42 -0.38
CA LEU A 135 -16.93 4.31 0.16
C LEU A 135 -16.30 5.46 0.97
N ILE A 136 -15.33 5.16 1.84
CA ILE A 136 -14.59 6.17 2.62
C ILE A 136 -13.81 7.09 1.69
N THR A 137 -13.13 6.54 0.68
CA THR A 137 -12.31 7.34 -0.25
C THR A 137 -13.17 8.31 -1.06
N TYR A 138 -14.37 7.88 -1.49
CA TYR A 138 -15.29 8.73 -2.24
C TYR A 138 -15.94 9.82 -1.37
N ASN A 139 -16.17 9.53 -0.09
CA ASN A 139 -16.76 10.47 0.86
C ASN A 139 -15.71 11.21 1.70
N LEU A 140 -14.43 11.17 1.31
CA LEU A 140 -13.34 11.69 2.12
C LEU A 140 -13.53 13.17 2.43
N GLU A 141 -13.87 13.98 1.42
CA GLU A 141 -14.14 15.42 1.58
C GLU A 141 -15.26 15.69 2.59
N SER A 142 -16.37 14.93 2.50
CA SER A 142 -17.51 15.07 3.42
C SER A 142 -17.16 14.66 4.84
N ILE A 143 -16.36 13.60 5.01
CA ILE A 143 -15.87 13.15 6.32
C ILE A 143 -14.99 14.22 6.96
N PHE A 144 -14.07 14.81 6.20
CA PHE A 144 -13.22 15.90 6.69
C PHE A 144 -14.05 17.13 7.07
N ALA A 145 -14.97 17.57 6.22
CA ALA A 145 -15.85 18.71 6.52
C ALA A 145 -16.69 18.47 7.80
N PHE A 146 -17.18 17.24 8.00
CA PHE A 146 -17.87 16.87 9.22
C PHE A 146 -16.96 16.94 10.45
N ILE A 147 -15.74 16.40 10.38
CA ILE A 147 -14.76 16.47 11.47
C ILE A 147 -14.40 17.93 11.81
N GLU A 148 -14.16 18.77 10.80
CA GLU A 148 -13.88 20.20 10.98
C GLU A 148 -15.05 20.91 11.68
N SER A 149 -16.29 20.61 11.30
CA SER A 149 -17.49 21.19 11.91
C SER A 149 -17.65 20.84 13.40
N VAL A 150 -17.23 19.62 13.79
CA VAL A 150 -17.34 19.14 15.18
C VAL A 150 -16.17 19.63 16.03
N MET A 151 -14.96 19.64 15.47
CA MET A 151 -13.74 20.01 16.18
C MET A 151 -13.50 21.52 16.23
N GLY A 152 -14.17 22.31 15.39
CA GLY A 152 -14.00 23.76 15.32
C GLY A 152 -12.61 24.19 14.81
N VAL A 153 -11.87 23.29 14.16
CA VAL A 153 -10.53 23.53 13.61
C VAL A 153 -10.61 23.39 12.10
N MET A 154 -10.12 24.38 11.35
CA MET A 154 -9.95 24.31 9.91
C MET A 154 -8.61 23.63 9.60
N ILE A 155 -8.67 22.33 9.28
CA ILE A 155 -7.48 21.50 9.03
C ILE A 155 -6.85 21.89 7.68
N LEU A 156 -7.68 22.30 6.72
CA LEU A 156 -7.27 22.60 5.35
C LEU A 156 -6.61 23.98 5.14
N GLU A 157 -6.82 24.95 6.04
CA GLU A 157 -6.21 26.29 5.89
C GLU A 157 -4.67 26.24 5.98
N TRP A 158 -4.10 25.34 6.78
CA TRP A 158 -2.65 25.22 6.92
C TRP A 158 -1.96 24.59 5.70
N TYR A 159 -2.71 23.93 4.81
CA TYR A 159 -2.15 23.20 3.68
C TYR A 159 -2.25 23.94 2.33
N PHE A 160 -2.79 25.17 2.27
CA PHE A 160 -3.00 25.94 1.01
C PHE A 160 -3.71 25.14 -0.10
N ILE A 161 -4.50 24.13 0.27
CA ILE A 161 -5.17 23.20 -0.62
C ILE A 161 -6.65 23.23 -0.28
N ASN A 162 -7.49 23.64 -1.24
CA ASN A 162 -8.94 23.77 -1.05
C ASN A 162 -9.71 22.44 -1.23
N TYR A 163 -9.04 21.36 -1.61
CA TYR A 163 -9.62 20.03 -1.81
C TYR A 163 -8.52 18.97 -1.78
N LEU A 164 -8.73 17.81 -1.14
CA LEU A 164 -7.78 16.71 -1.24
C LEU A 164 -7.98 15.99 -2.59
N PRO A 165 -7.06 16.09 -3.56
CA PRO A 165 -7.17 15.31 -4.78
C PRO A 165 -7.03 13.82 -4.45
N THR A 166 -8.15 13.08 -4.44
CA THR A 166 -8.13 11.63 -4.30
C THR A 166 -7.84 10.97 -5.65
N ASP A 167 -6.68 10.36 -5.79
CA ASP A 167 -6.31 9.58 -6.98
C ASP A 167 -6.46 8.08 -6.70
N ILE A 168 -7.57 7.50 -7.15
CA ILE A 168 -7.83 6.06 -7.02
C ILE A 168 -7.21 5.32 -8.20
N ARG A 169 -6.02 4.78 -7.97
CA ARG A 169 -5.32 3.97 -8.97
C ARG A 169 -5.79 2.52 -8.88
N PHE A 170 -6.62 2.09 -9.84
CA PHE A 170 -7.16 0.71 -9.90
C PHE A 170 -6.08 -0.38 -9.77
N ASN A 171 -4.90 -0.20 -10.36
CA ASN A 171 -3.80 -1.15 -10.23
C ASN A 171 -3.40 -1.39 -8.76
N TRP A 172 -3.42 -0.36 -7.92
CA TRP A 172 -3.10 -0.50 -6.49
C TRP A 172 -4.21 -1.24 -5.75
N VAL A 173 -5.47 -0.92 -6.03
CA VAL A 173 -6.62 -1.59 -5.43
C VAL A 173 -6.59 -3.09 -5.74
N ILE A 174 -6.43 -3.46 -7.01
CA ILE A 174 -6.36 -4.87 -7.44
C ILE A 174 -5.18 -5.58 -6.79
N THR A 175 -4.00 -4.94 -6.76
CA THR A 175 -2.80 -5.52 -6.14
C THR A 175 -3.03 -5.83 -4.66
N ILE A 176 -3.61 -4.89 -3.90
CA ILE A 176 -3.89 -5.07 -2.46
C ILE A 176 -4.89 -6.20 -2.23
N VAL A 177 -5.97 -6.27 -3.02
CA VAL A 177 -6.97 -7.34 -2.91
C VAL A 177 -6.36 -8.71 -3.17
N VAL A 178 -5.61 -8.85 -4.27
CA VAL A 178 -4.97 -10.11 -4.66
C VAL A 178 -3.95 -10.55 -3.59
N VAL A 179 -3.09 -9.62 -3.14
CA VAL A 179 -2.10 -9.92 -2.08
C VAL A 179 -2.78 -10.31 -0.78
N SER A 180 -3.85 -9.63 -0.38
CA SER A 180 -4.58 -9.93 0.87
C SER A 180 -5.24 -11.30 0.84
N ILE A 181 -5.86 -11.67 -0.29
CA ILE A 181 -6.47 -13.00 -0.48
C ILE A 181 -5.38 -14.08 -0.45
N LEU A 182 -4.28 -13.88 -1.18
CA LEU A 182 -3.15 -14.82 -1.18
C LEU A 182 -2.56 -15.01 0.22
N LEU A 183 -2.32 -13.92 0.96
CA LEU A 183 -1.82 -13.99 2.33
C LEU A 183 -2.78 -14.72 3.25
N THR A 184 -4.08 -14.50 3.12
CA THR A 184 -5.08 -15.17 3.95
C THR A 184 -5.14 -16.67 3.66
N ILE A 185 -5.08 -17.06 2.38
CA ILE A 185 -5.01 -18.48 1.99
C ILE A 185 -3.73 -19.12 2.54
N LEU A 186 -2.57 -18.45 2.39
CA LEU A 186 -1.30 -18.95 2.92
C LEU A 186 -1.34 -19.10 4.44
N ALA A 187 -1.92 -18.14 5.14
CA ALA A 187 -2.10 -18.17 6.58
C ALA A 187 -3.00 -19.35 7.03
N SER A 188 -4.05 -19.66 6.26
CA SER A 188 -4.97 -20.77 6.55
C SER A 188 -4.35 -22.15 6.39
N LEU A 189 -3.22 -22.29 5.67
CA LEU A 189 -2.52 -23.57 5.50
C LEU A 189 -1.97 -24.10 6.83
N TYR A 190 -1.51 -23.22 7.71
CA TYR A 190 -0.96 -23.60 9.01
C TYR A 190 -2.01 -24.29 9.92
N PRO A 191 -3.15 -23.66 10.27
CA PRO A 191 -4.19 -24.29 11.09
C PRO A 191 -4.84 -25.49 10.40
N ALA A 192 -4.99 -25.47 9.07
CA ALA A 192 -5.53 -26.60 8.33
C ALA A 192 -4.67 -27.88 8.48
N ARG A 193 -3.34 -27.72 8.52
CA ARG A 193 -2.43 -28.84 8.83
C ARG A 193 -2.51 -29.25 10.30
N MET A 194 -2.62 -28.29 11.22
CA MET A 194 -2.76 -28.56 12.65
C MET A 194 -4.00 -29.43 12.95
N ALA A 195 -5.14 -29.13 12.33
CA ALA A 195 -6.40 -29.86 12.52
C ALA A 195 -6.32 -31.36 12.21
N THR A 196 -5.40 -31.76 11.34
CA THR A 196 -5.23 -33.17 10.93
C THR A 196 -4.34 -34.00 11.85
N LYS A 197 -3.59 -33.34 12.74
CA LYS A 197 -2.60 -34.00 13.62
C LYS A 197 -3.14 -34.32 15.00
N VAL A 198 -4.39 -33.99 15.29
CA VAL A 198 -5.03 -34.29 16.57
C VAL A 198 -5.28 -35.80 16.65
N PRO A 199 -4.68 -36.53 17.60
CA PRO A 199 -4.99 -37.93 17.82
C PRO A 199 -6.41 -38.10 18.40
N PRO A 200 -7.26 -38.98 17.85
CA PRO A 200 -8.63 -39.19 18.34
C PRO A 200 -8.71 -39.57 19.83
N HIS A 201 -7.68 -40.27 20.34
CA HIS A 201 -7.64 -40.75 21.72
C HIS A 201 -7.34 -39.65 22.75
N GLU A 202 -6.64 -38.57 22.37
CA GLU A 202 -6.39 -37.43 23.26
C GLU A 202 -7.61 -36.51 23.36
N ALA A 203 -8.40 -36.41 22.29
CA ALA A 203 -9.59 -35.56 22.25
C ALA A 203 -10.72 -36.07 23.15
N LEU A 204 -10.82 -37.39 23.35
CA LEU A 204 -11.86 -38.04 24.18
C LEU A 204 -11.50 -38.14 25.66
N ARG A 205 -10.24 -37.85 26.05
CA ARG A 205 -9.79 -37.92 27.46
C ARG A 205 -10.09 -36.63 28.25
N HIS A 206 -10.56 -35.59 27.57
CA HIS A 206 -10.85 -34.28 28.15
C HIS A 206 -12.35 -33.96 28.27
N GLU A 207 -13.22 -34.96 28.06
CA GLU A 207 -14.60 -34.97 28.59
C GLU A 207 -14.69 -35.83 29.88
#